data_AF-A0A5B8URK6-F1
#
_entry.id   AF-A0A5B8URK6-F1
#
_cell.length_a   1.000
_cell.length_b   1.000
_cell.length_c   1.000
_cell.angle_alpha   90.00
_cell.angle_beta   90.00
_cell.angle_gamma   90.00
#
_symmetry.space_group_name_H-M   'P 1'
#
loop_
_entity.id
_entity.type
_entity.pdbx_description
1 polymer ?
#
loop_
_entity_poly.entity_id
_entity_poly.type
_entity_poly.pdbx_seq_one_letter_code
_entity_poly.pdbx_strand_id
1 'polypeptide(L)'
;MTPEQYVYKTKPPYVYLVIYLLSAGFFCFIGSLVMPMFKNAAHAHDQSSEIITGIILGGFLFFVLCSLWLILAFKICYLTSTELVITRPLLSWKRTVLFTEIERTFHKDNKIDISRSAFTRDWVKVGETVKLQLKSGSIIRVSSMETSGYQTFIKKLETQIRKSK
;
A
#
# COMPACT_ATOMS: atom_id res chain seq x y z
N MET A 1 16.83 -19.65 15.34
CA MET A 1 17.03 -18.21 15.08
C MET A 1 16.59 -17.48 16.33
N THR A 2 17.53 -17.01 17.14
CA THR A 2 17.27 -16.20 18.33
C THR A 2 16.57 -14.91 17.92
N PRO A 3 15.64 -14.37 18.73
CA PRO A 3 15.01 -13.10 18.43
C PRO A 3 16.05 -12.00 18.62
N GLU A 4 16.81 -11.70 17.57
CA GLU A 4 17.54 -10.45 17.50
C GLU A 4 16.53 -9.33 17.75
N GLN A 5 16.77 -8.55 18.80
CA GLN A 5 15.93 -7.41 19.17
C GLN A 5 15.78 -6.51 17.95
N TYR A 6 14.59 -6.53 17.34
CA TYR A 6 14.27 -5.60 16.28
C TYR A 6 14.46 -4.16 16.78
N VAL A 7 15.37 -3.43 16.16
CA VAL A 7 15.62 -2.00 16.43
C VAL A 7 14.38 -1.19 16.08
N TYR A 8 13.64 -1.63 15.06
CA TYR A 8 12.39 -1.02 14.65
C TYR A 8 11.53 -1.96 13.80
N LYS A 9 10.21 -1.85 13.96
CA LYS A 9 9.20 -2.51 13.13
C LYS A 9 8.21 -1.47 12.64
N THR A 10 8.02 -1.38 11.32
CA THR A 10 6.99 -0.50 10.74
C THR A 10 5.60 -1.07 11.06
N LYS A 11 4.65 -0.20 11.42
CA LYS A 11 3.27 -0.63 11.67
C LYS A 11 2.54 -0.85 10.35
N PRO A 12 1.60 -1.81 10.29
CA PRO A 12 0.60 -1.82 9.24
C PRO A 12 -0.16 -0.50 9.20
N PRO A 13 -0.50 0.03 8.01
CA PRO A 13 -1.33 1.19 7.89
C PRO A 13 -2.78 0.78 8.14
N TYR A 14 -3.10 0.54 9.42
CA TYR A 14 -4.43 0.07 9.86
C TYR A 14 -5.57 0.97 9.39
N VAL A 15 -5.29 2.27 9.18
CA VAL A 15 -6.25 3.23 8.63
C VAL A 15 -6.75 2.77 7.25
N TYR A 16 -5.86 2.34 6.35
CA TYR A 16 -6.28 1.85 5.04
C TYR A 16 -7.06 0.54 5.16
N LEU A 17 -6.63 -0.36 6.06
CA LEU A 17 -7.35 -1.62 6.31
C LEU A 17 -8.80 -1.37 6.78
N VAL A 18 -8.99 -0.42 7.71
CA VAL A 18 -10.31 0.00 8.18
C VAL A 18 -11.12 0.64 7.06
N ILE A 19 -10.53 1.54 6.27
CA ILE A 19 -11.21 2.14 5.11
C ILE A 19 -11.67 1.06 4.13
N TYR A 20 -10.82 0.05 3.83
CA TYR A 20 -11.20 -1.04 2.93
C TYR A 20 -12.33 -1.90 3.48
N LEU A 21 -12.33 -2.21 4.78
CA LEU A 21 -13.42 -2.96 5.41
C LEU A 21 -14.74 -2.17 5.35
N LEU A 22 -14.70 -0.86 5.62
CA LEU A 22 -15.87 0.01 5.51
C LEU A 22 -16.35 0.13 4.06
N SER A 23 -15.45 0.29 3.10
CA SER A 23 -15.81 0.33 1.68
C SER A 23 -16.43 -1.00 1.22
N ALA A 24 -15.83 -2.14 1.58
CA ALA A 24 -16.39 -3.44 1.26
C ALA A 24 -17.80 -3.62 1.87
N GLY A 25 -17.98 -3.24 3.14
CA GLY A 25 -19.30 -3.26 3.79
C GLY A 25 -20.31 -2.35 3.12
N PHE A 26 -19.93 -1.11 2.76
CA PHE A 26 -20.77 -0.17 2.03
C PHE A 26 -21.19 -0.73 0.68
N PHE A 27 -20.27 -1.31 -0.08
CA PHE A 27 -20.61 -1.90 -1.38
C PHE A 27 -21.48 -3.16 -1.26
N CYS A 28 -21.24 -4.03 -0.27
CA CYS A 28 -22.14 -5.14 0.02
C CYS A 28 -23.55 -4.65 0.38
N PHE A 29 -23.65 -3.57 1.15
CA PHE A 29 -24.92 -2.94 1.49
C PHE A 29 -25.64 -2.40 0.25
N ILE A 30 -24.94 -1.65 -0.62
CA ILE A 30 -25.50 -1.20 -1.90
C ILE A 30 -25.95 -2.41 -2.73
N GLY A 31 -25.11 -3.43 -2.90
CA GLY A 31 -25.46 -4.66 -3.61
C GLY A 31 -26.72 -5.34 -3.05
N SER A 32 -26.90 -5.36 -1.73
CA SER A 32 -28.08 -5.91 -1.08
C SER A 32 -29.35 -5.07 -1.29
N LEU A 33 -29.22 -3.75 -1.45
CA LEU A 33 -30.34 -2.86 -1.76
C LEU A 33 -30.80 -2.97 -3.21
N VAL A 34 -29.86 -3.19 -4.13
CA VAL A 34 -30.21 -3.34 -5.55
C VAL A 34 -30.68 -4.78 -5.89
N MET A 35 -30.19 -5.80 -5.17
CA MET A 35 -30.63 -7.21 -5.25
C MET A 35 -32.15 -7.43 -5.39
N PRO A 36 -33.01 -6.88 -4.50
CA PRO A 36 -34.46 -7.04 -4.60
C PRO A 36 -35.08 -6.25 -5.76
N MET A 37 -34.50 -5.12 -6.18
CA MET A 37 -34.94 -4.42 -7.39
C MET A 37 -34.71 -5.30 -8.63
N PHE A 38 -33.66 -6.11 -8.66
CA PHE A 38 -33.37 -7.04 -9.75
C PHE A 38 -34.32 -8.23 -9.83
N LYS A 39 -34.77 -8.79 -8.69
CA LYS A 39 -35.77 -9.88 -8.70
C LYS A 39 -37.09 -9.44 -9.35
N ASN A 40 -37.46 -8.18 -9.17
CA ASN A 40 -38.68 -7.62 -9.76
C ASN A 40 -38.46 -7.17 -11.23
N ALA A 41 -37.27 -6.67 -11.57
CA ALA A 41 -36.93 -6.26 -12.93
C ALA A 41 -36.71 -7.44 -13.88
N ALA A 42 -36.19 -8.59 -13.42
CA ALA A 42 -35.99 -9.78 -14.25
C ALA A 42 -37.31 -10.40 -14.81
N HIS A 43 -38.46 -10.00 -14.26
CA HIS A 43 -39.78 -10.34 -14.81
C HIS A 43 -40.27 -9.36 -15.89
N ALA A 44 -39.62 -8.21 -16.05
CA ALA A 44 -39.80 -7.30 -17.17
C ALA A 44 -38.65 -7.52 -18.18
N HIS A 45 -38.97 -7.82 -19.43
CA HIS A 45 -38.00 -8.06 -20.51
C HIS A 45 -37.23 -6.78 -20.95
N ASP A 46 -36.73 -5.97 -20.02
CA ASP A 46 -36.01 -4.73 -20.31
C ASP A 46 -34.49 -4.98 -20.33
N GLN A 47 -33.94 -5.15 -21.53
CA GLN A 47 -32.50 -5.27 -21.81
C GLN A 47 -31.66 -4.15 -21.17
N SER A 48 -32.24 -2.95 -20.99
CA SER A 48 -31.57 -1.82 -20.33
C SER A 48 -31.25 -2.10 -18.86
N SER A 49 -32.08 -2.88 -18.17
CA SER A 49 -31.87 -3.23 -16.76
C SER A 49 -30.66 -4.16 -16.57
N GLU A 50 -30.44 -5.11 -17.49
CA GLU A 50 -29.32 -6.05 -17.47
C GLU A 50 -27.98 -5.33 -17.66
N ILE A 51 -27.92 -4.37 -18.60
CA ILE A 51 -26.69 -3.61 -18.89
C ILE A 51 -26.28 -2.75 -17.69
N ILE A 52 -27.22 -2.03 -17.09
CA ILE A 52 -26.96 -1.19 -15.91
C ILE A 52 -26.48 -2.07 -14.74
N THR A 53 -27.08 -3.25 -14.57
CA THR A 53 -26.67 -4.23 -13.56
C THR A 53 -25.24 -4.73 -13.78
N GLY A 54 -24.89 -5.07 -15.02
CA GLY A 54 -23.54 -5.50 -15.38
C GLY A 54 -22.48 -4.43 -15.07
N ILE A 55 -22.80 -3.15 -15.29
CA ILE A 55 -21.90 -2.03 -14.97
C ILE A 55 -21.69 -1.91 -13.45
N ILE A 56 -22.76 -1.98 -12.66
CA ILE A 56 -22.68 -1.89 -11.19
C ILE A 56 -21.88 -3.07 -10.62
N LEU A 57 -22.17 -4.29 -11.07
CA LEU A 57 -21.47 -5.50 -10.62
C LEU A 57 -20.00 -5.49 -11.06
N GLY A 58 -19.71 -5.05 -12.29
CA GLY A 58 -18.34 -4.91 -12.79
C GLY A 58 -17.54 -3.87 -12.00
N GLY A 59 -18.14 -2.73 -11.68
CA GLY A 59 -17.54 -1.70 -10.82
C GLY A 59 -17.24 -2.21 -9.42
N PHE A 60 -18.16 -2.99 -8.84
CA PHE A 60 -17.95 -3.64 -7.55
C PHE A 60 -16.78 -4.64 -7.59
N LEU A 61 -16.77 -5.54 -8.58
CA LEU A 61 -15.71 -6.55 -8.74
C LEU A 61 -14.35 -5.87 -8.90
N PHE A 62 -14.26 -4.82 -9.71
CA PHE A 62 -13.05 -4.03 -9.90
C PHE A 62 -12.56 -3.45 -8.57
N PHE A 63 -13.44 -2.85 -7.78
CA PHE A 63 -13.08 -2.27 -6.49
C PHE A 63 -12.59 -3.31 -5.48
N VAL A 64 -13.23 -4.48 -5.44
CA VAL A 64 -12.81 -5.61 -4.59
C VAL A 64 -11.42 -6.10 -4.99
N LEU A 65 -11.17 -6.27 -6.30
CA LEU A 65 -9.86 -6.67 -6.82
C LEU A 65 -8.77 -5.64 -6.51
N CYS A 66 -9.04 -4.35 -6.67
CA CYS A 66 -8.12 -3.28 -6.29
C CYS A 66 -7.81 -3.29 -4.78
N SER A 67 -8.82 -3.46 -3.94
CA SER A 67 -8.65 -3.53 -2.49
C SER A 67 -7.81 -4.74 -2.08
N LEU A 68 -8.09 -5.91 -2.67
CA LEU A 68 -7.31 -7.13 -2.45
C LEU A 68 -5.87 -6.96 -2.90
N TRP A 69 -5.64 -6.35 -4.06
CA TRP A 69 -4.31 -6.05 -4.59
C TRP A 69 -3.51 -5.17 -3.64
N LEU A 70 -4.12 -4.12 -3.08
CA LEU A 70 -3.46 -3.20 -2.15
C LEU A 70 -3.09 -3.89 -0.83
N ILE A 71 -3.98 -4.75 -0.32
CA ILE A 71 -3.74 -5.57 0.87
C ILE A 71 -2.55 -6.52 0.61
N LEU A 72 -2.49 -7.16 -0.56
CA LEU A 72 -1.38 -8.02 -0.97
C LEU A 72 -0.06 -7.26 -1.18
N ALA A 73 -0.13 -6.03 -1.69
CA ALA A 73 1.03 -5.18 -1.91
C ALA A 73 1.67 -4.65 -0.61
N PHE A 74 1.01 -4.83 0.54
CA PHE A 74 1.47 -4.32 1.82
C PHE A 74 2.83 -4.90 2.26
N LYS A 75 3.73 -4.03 2.74
CA LYS A 75 5.09 -4.38 3.17
C LYS A 75 5.31 -4.02 4.64
N ILE A 76 5.92 -4.93 5.38
CA ILE A 76 6.44 -4.67 6.72
C ILE A 76 7.96 -4.71 6.66
N CYS A 77 8.59 -3.60 7.06
CA CYS A 77 10.03 -3.49 7.19
C CYS A 77 10.43 -3.68 8.66
N TYR A 78 11.37 -4.59 8.87
CA TYR A 78 12.04 -4.81 10.14
C TYR A 78 13.48 -4.37 10.02
N LEU A 79 13.95 -3.64 11.01
CA LEU A 79 15.32 -3.18 11.11
C LEU A 79 15.99 -3.96 12.25
N THR A 80 17.08 -4.67 11.98
CA THR A 80 17.96 -5.24 13.00
C THR A 80 19.22 -4.38 13.15
N SER A 81 20.22 -4.86 13.89
CA SER A 81 21.54 -4.22 13.99
C SER A 81 22.36 -4.32 12.71
N THR A 82 22.15 -5.36 11.89
CA THR A 82 23.00 -5.68 10.73
C THR A 82 22.23 -5.73 9.41
N GLU A 83 20.92 -5.94 9.46
CA GLU A 83 20.09 -6.17 8.28
C GLU A 83 18.77 -5.38 8.27
N LEU A 84 18.31 -5.11 7.06
CA LEU A 84 16.96 -4.69 6.72
C LEU A 84 16.20 -5.90 6.18
N VAL A 85 15.11 -6.26 6.86
CA VAL A 85 14.22 -7.34 6.42
C VAL A 85 12.90 -6.74 5.95
N ILE A 86 12.58 -6.93 4.68
CA ILE A 86 11.32 -6.51 4.06
C ILE A 86 10.46 -7.75 3.85
N THR A 87 9.27 -7.77 4.44
CA THR A 87 8.34 -8.88 4.33
C THR A 87 7.00 -8.41 3.75
N ARG A 88 6.34 -9.26 2.97
CA ARG A 88 4.94 -9.12 2.61
C ARG A 88 4.17 -10.22 3.33
N PRO A 89 3.46 -9.92 4.42
CA PRO A 89 2.89 -10.94 5.30
C PRO A 89 1.93 -11.88 4.57
N LEU A 90 1.19 -11.39 3.57
CA LEU A 90 0.19 -12.18 2.85
C LEU A 90 0.73 -12.96 1.66
N LEU A 91 1.83 -12.51 1.05
CA LEU A 91 2.48 -13.24 -0.04
C LEU A 91 3.58 -14.20 0.44
N SER A 92 3.79 -14.33 1.76
CA SER A 92 4.92 -15.06 2.35
C SER A 92 6.28 -14.69 1.74
N TRP A 93 6.38 -13.50 1.13
CA TRP A 93 7.59 -13.04 0.47
C TRP A 93 8.46 -12.30 1.46
N LYS A 94 9.72 -12.71 1.58
CA LYS A 94 10.71 -12.11 2.46
C LYS A 94 11.96 -11.78 1.64
N ARG A 95 12.46 -10.56 1.84
CA ARG A 95 13.74 -10.11 1.30
C ARG A 95 14.58 -9.55 2.45
N THR A 96 15.75 -10.12 2.64
CA THR A 96 16.74 -9.65 3.61
C THR A 96 17.87 -8.93 2.88
N VAL A 97 18.37 -7.86 3.47
CA VAL A 97 19.41 -7.00 2.90
C VAL A 97 20.36 -6.60 4.02
N LEU A 98 21.64 -6.94 3.89
CA LEU A 98 22.65 -6.51 4.85
C LEU A 98 22.97 -5.03 4.65
N PHE A 99 23.19 -4.27 5.74
CA PHE A 99 23.55 -2.85 5.61
C PHE A 99 24.86 -2.64 4.87
N THR A 100 25.79 -3.59 4.96
CA THR A 100 27.06 -3.60 4.24
C THR A 100 26.90 -3.74 2.72
N GLU A 101 25.75 -4.22 2.25
CA GLU A 101 25.42 -4.31 0.82
C GLU A 101 24.82 -3.01 0.27
N ILE A 102 24.40 -2.08 1.13
CA ILE A 102 23.81 -0.81 0.72
C ILE A 102 24.94 0.15 0.36
N GLU A 103 25.05 0.46 -0.93
CA GLU A 103 26.07 1.38 -1.42
C GLU A 103 25.65 2.83 -1.16
N ARG A 104 24.44 3.18 -1.63
CA ARG A 104 23.90 4.55 -1.64
C ARG A 104 22.42 4.58 -1.32
N THR A 105 21.98 5.69 -0.72
CA THR A 105 20.59 5.97 -0.40
C THR A 105 20.17 7.27 -1.08
N PHE A 106 19.09 7.23 -1.86
CA PHE A 106 18.54 8.40 -2.56
C PHE A 106 17.16 8.72 -2.03
N HIS A 107 16.94 9.98 -1.69
CA HIS A 107 15.64 10.51 -1.29
C HIS A 107 15.01 11.19 -2.50
N LYS A 108 13.76 10.84 -2.81
CA LYS A 108 12.97 11.51 -3.85
C LYS A 108 11.60 11.89 -3.30
N ASP A 109 11.28 13.17 -3.39
CA ASP A 109 9.93 13.66 -3.19
C ASP A 109 9.10 13.29 -4.42
N ASN A 110 8.03 12.50 -4.27
CA ASN A 110 7.06 12.30 -5.34
C ASN A 110 6.13 13.50 -5.38
N LYS A 111 6.63 14.62 -5.91
CA LYS A 111 5.79 15.77 -6.22
C LYS A 111 4.80 15.34 -7.30
N ILE A 112 3.52 15.30 -6.96
CA ILE A 112 2.46 15.21 -7.96
C ILE A 112 2.41 16.59 -8.60
N ASP A 113 2.71 16.67 -9.90
CA ASP A 113 2.68 17.93 -10.64
C ASP A 113 1.20 18.27 -10.91
N ILE A 114 0.56 18.90 -9.93
CA ILE A 114 -0.84 19.30 -10.03
C ILE A 114 -0.87 20.71 -10.61
N SER A 115 -1.53 20.84 -11.76
CA SER A 115 -1.86 22.12 -12.40
C SER A 115 -2.39 23.11 -11.35
N ARG A 116 -1.75 24.28 -11.28
CA ARG A 116 -2.00 25.32 -10.25
C ARG A 116 -3.39 25.95 -10.31
N SER A 117 -4.19 25.67 -11.34
CA SER A 117 -5.45 26.41 -11.57
C SER A 117 -6.63 25.97 -10.69
N ALA A 118 -6.57 24.83 -10.00
CA ALA A 118 -7.77 24.28 -9.35
C ALA A 118 -7.59 23.68 -7.95
N PHE A 119 -6.37 23.53 -7.42
CA PHE A 119 -6.16 22.79 -6.16
C PHE A 119 -5.20 23.51 -5.20
N THR A 120 -5.67 23.73 -3.97
CA THR A 120 -4.87 24.26 -2.86
C THR A 120 -3.76 23.28 -2.48
N ARG A 121 -2.52 23.79 -2.48
CA ARG A 121 -1.28 23.04 -2.23
C ARG A 121 -1.28 22.22 -0.94
N ASP A 122 -2.05 22.64 0.07
CA ASP A 122 -2.01 22.07 1.42
C ASP A 122 -2.74 20.74 1.56
N TRP A 123 -3.57 20.35 0.58
CA TRP A 123 -4.39 19.13 0.65
C TRP A 123 -3.68 17.89 0.09
N VAL A 124 -2.54 18.08 -0.59
CA VAL A 124 -1.84 17.01 -1.29
C VAL A 124 -0.58 16.67 -0.51
N LYS A 125 -0.65 15.63 0.33
CA LYS A 125 0.54 15.07 0.96
C LYS A 125 1.47 14.52 -0.12
N VAL A 126 2.59 15.21 -0.34
CA VAL A 126 3.68 14.74 -1.19
C VAL A 126 4.22 13.45 -0.57
N GLY A 127 4.07 12.34 -1.28
CA GLY A 127 4.63 11.06 -0.83
C GLY A 127 6.15 11.08 -0.98
N GLU A 128 6.88 10.82 0.09
CA GLU A 128 8.32 10.63 0.05
C GLU A 128 8.67 9.18 -0.30
N THR A 129 9.75 8.98 -1.07
CA THR A 129 10.29 7.65 -1.37
C THR A 129 11.80 7.62 -1.24
N VAL A 130 12.31 6.63 -0.53
CA VAL A 130 13.74 6.32 -0.44
C VAL A 130 14.06 5.15 -1.35
N LYS A 131 15.13 5.31 -2.14
CA LYS A 131 15.72 4.27 -2.97
C LYS A 131 17.05 3.84 -2.35
N LEU A 132 17.17 2.57 -2.00
CA LEU A 132 18.40 1.95 -1.55
C LEU A 132 19.04 1.25 -2.75
N GLN A 133 20.21 1.71 -3.16
CA GLN A 133 21.01 1.07 -4.20
C GLN A 133 21.95 0.07 -3.53
N LEU A 134 21.82 -1.20 -3.93
CA LEU A 134 22.69 -2.28 -3.46
C LEU A 134 23.94 -2.38 -4.33
N LYS A 135 25.02 -2.91 -3.77
CA LYS A 135 26.26 -3.24 -4.49
C LYS A 135 26.04 -4.16 -5.70
N SER A 136 24.98 -4.98 -5.67
CA SER A 136 24.55 -5.81 -6.79
C SER A 136 23.91 -5.03 -7.96
N GLY A 137 23.75 -3.70 -7.84
CA GLY A 137 23.05 -2.86 -8.79
C GLY A 137 21.53 -2.86 -8.64
N SER A 138 20.96 -3.75 -7.82
CA SER A 138 19.53 -3.79 -7.57
C SER A 138 19.05 -2.62 -6.69
N ILE A 139 17.84 -2.13 -6.93
CA ILE A 139 17.28 -0.97 -6.23
C ILE A 139 16.05 -1.40 -5.43
N ILE A 140 16.04 -1.05 -4.14
CA ILE A 140 14.91 -1.25 -3.25
C ILE A 140 14.23 0.10 -3.01
N ARG A 141 12.91 0.14 -3.17
CA ARG A 141 12.11 1.35 -2.97
C ARG A 141 11.24 1.19 -1.74
N VAL A 142 11.32 2.17 -0.84
CA VAL A 142 10.46 2.28 0.34
C VAL A 142 9.71 3.60 0.24
N SER A 143 8.38 3.53 0.20
CA SER A 143 7.51 4.70 0.10
C SER A 143 6.82 5.00 1.42
N SER A 144 6.66 6.28 1.73
CA SER A 144 5.89 6.79 2.86
C SER A 144 4.40 6.43 2.80
N MET A 145 3.86 6.21 1.60
CA MET A 145 2.47 5.77 1.42
C MET A 145 2.25 4.31 1.84
N GLU A 146 3.28 3.47 1.67
CA GLU A 146 3.23 2.03 1.99
C GLU A 146 3.66 1.76 3.45
N THR A 147 4.37 2.70 4.07
CA THR A 147 5.10 2.47 5.33
C THR A 147 4.63 3.42 6.44
N SER A 148 3.94 2.91 7.45
CA SER A 148 3.59 3.71 8.63
C SER A 148 4.85 4.04 9.45
N GLY A 149 4.96 5.29 9.90
CA GLY A 149 6.13 5.77 10.64
C GLY A 149 7.39 5.88 9.78
N TYR A 150 7.21 6.19 8.49
CA TYR A 150 8.28 6.33 7.49
C TYR A 150 9.46 7.20 7.95
N GLN A 151 9.19 8.40 8.48
CA GLN A 151 10.25 9.31 8.95
C GLN A 151 11.14 8.68 10.02
N THR A 152 10.51 8.03 11.01
CA THR A 152 11.23 7.32 12.07
C THR A 152 11.99 6.11 11.54
N PHE A 153 11.40 5.37 10.59
CA PHE A 153 12.04 4.24 9.92
C PHE A 153 13.32 4.67 9.19
N ILE A 154 13.23 5.71 8.35
CA ILE A 154 14.34 6.21 7.56
C ILE A 154 15.47 6.74 8.45
N LYS A 155 15.14 7.53 9.49
CA LYS A 155 16.14 8.03 10.45
C LYS A 155 16.90 6.89 11.12
N LYS A 156 16.20 5.81 11.51
CA LYS A 156 16.84 4.62 12.11
C LYS A 156 17.66 3.84 11.09
N LEU A 157 17.16 3.67 9.86
CA LEU A 157 17.86 2.99 8.76
C LEU A 157 19.20 3.67 8.46
N GLU A 158 19.21 4.99 8.27
CA GLU A 158 20.44 5.75 8.00
C GLU A 158 21.44 5.66 9.16
N THR A 159 20.95 5.68 10.40
CA THR A 159 21.79 5.54 11.58
C THR A 159 22.50 4.18 11.59
N GLN A 160 21.78 3.09 11.27
CA GLN A 160 22.39 1.76 11.23
C GLN A 160 23.36 1.60 10.06
N ILE A 161 23.02 2.13 8.88
CA ILE A 161 23.93 2.13 7.72
C ILE A 161 25.26 2.84 8.07
N ARG A 162 25.21 4.00 8.74
CA ARG A 162 26.41 4.73 9.16
C ARG A 162 27.25 3.96 10.18
N LYS A 163 26.63 3.20 11.08
CA LYS A 163 27.35 2.37 12.07
C LYS A 163 28.02 1.14 11.44
N SER A 164 27.51 0.69 10.30
CA SER A 164 28.00 -0.51 9.62
C SER A 164 29.10 -0.26 8.58
N LYS A 165 29.36 1.01 8.25
CA LYS A 165 30.45 1.45 7.37
C LYS A 165 31.67 1.80 8.20
#